data_AF-A0A7V8ZLI2-F1
#
_entry.id   AF-A0A7V8ZLI2-F1
#
_cell.length_a   1.000
_cell.length_b   1.000
_cell.length_c   1.000
_cell.angle_alpha   90.00
_cell.angle_beta   90.00
_cell.angle_gamma   90.00
#
_symmetry.space_group_name_H-M   'P 1'
#
loop_
_entity.id
_entity.type
_entity.pdbx_description
1 polymer ?
#
loop_
_entity_poly.entity_id
_entity_poly.type
_entity_poly.pdbx_seq_one_letter_code
_entity_poly.pdbx_strand_id
1 'polypeptide(L)'
;MPATDPTNAAIAALFEELADLYELDGASHHRVLAYRTGAKTVREAPRSIAGLTREGKVTSLPGIGKTLEEKITALLETGSIPAVEKLRARFPTGLVEMTRLPGLGPKKARKLFDELGLDSLGALREAAENERLRGVKGFGPKFEASVLKALDAGLGDAPAVRIVMH
;
A
#
# COMPACT_ATOMS: atom_id res chain seq x y z
N MET A 1 -23.93 -5.74 21.75
CA MET A 1 -23.50 -4.37 21.42
C MET A 1 -23.28 -4.35 19.91
N PRO A 2 -23.91 -3.46 19.12
CA PRO A 2 -23.66 -3.48 17.68
C PRO A 2 -22.19 -3.09 17.46
N ALA A 3 -21.46 -3.90 16.70
CA ALA A 3 -20.11 -3.55 16.25
C ALA A 3 -20.19 -2.16 15.60
N THR A 4 -19.43 -1.20 16.11
CA THR A 4 -19.42 0.16 15.58
C THR A 4 -18.99 0.11 14.12
N ASP A 5 -19.81 0.67 13.23
CA ASP A 5 -19.50 0.71 11.81
C ASP A 5 -18.10 1.31 11.59
N PRO A 6 -17.29 0.74 10.69
CA PRO A 6 -16.00 1.30 10.37
C PRO A 6 -16.20 2.72 9.85
N THR A 7 -15.44 3.66 10.41
CA THR A 7 -15.48 5.04 9.95
C THR A 7 -14.99 5.13 8.51
N ASN A 8 -15.42 6.18 7.79
CA ASN A 8 -14.91 6.45 6.45
C ASN A 8 -13.37 6.48 6.42
N ALA A 9 -12.74 7.04 7.46
CA ALA A 9 -11.29 7.05 7.60
C ALA A 9 -10.69 5.62 7.68
N ALA A 10 -11.32 4.71 8.42
CA ALA A 10 -10.86 3.32 8.52
C ALA A 10 -11.01 2.57 7.18
N ILE A 11 -12.12 2.77 6.47
CA ILE A 11 -12.34 2.17 5.15
C ILE A 11 -11.31 2.70 4.15
N ALA A 12 -11.05 4.02 4.16
CA ALA A 12 -10.06 4.64 3.30
C ALA A 12 -8.64 4.10 3.57
N ALA A 13 -8.26 3.94 4.84
CA ALA A 13 -6.97 3.38 5.22
C ALA A 13 -6.78 1.94 4.70
N LEU A 14 -7.82 1.10 4.80
CA LEU A 14 -7.77 -0.26 4.26
C LEU A 14 -7.66 -0.29 2.73
N PHE A 15 -8.28 0.67 2.03
CA PHE A 15 -8.17 0.79 0.58
C PHE A 15 -6.80 1.31 0.13
N GLU A 16 -6.21 2.24 0.88
CA GLU A 16 -4.83 2.68 0.68
C GLU A 16 -3.86 1.52 0.88
N GLU A 17 -4.06 0.72 1.92
CA GLU A 17 -3.26 -0.47 2.17
C GLU A 17 -3.44 -1.53 1.06
N LEU A 18 -4.67 -1.77 0.61
CA LEU A 18 -4.90 -2.64 -0.55
C LEU A 18 -4.16 -2.16 -1.80
N ALA A 19 -4.12 -0.85 -2.03
CA ALA A 19 -3.38 -0.29 -3.14
C ALA A 19 -1.88 -0.55 -2.99
N ASP A 20 -1.29 -0.29 -1.82
CA ASP A 20 0.12 -0.58 -1.51
C ASP A 20 0.44 -2.07 -1.77
N LEU A 21 -0.42 -2.96 -1.27
CA LEU A 21 -0.26 -4.41 -1.39
C LEU A 21 -0.43 -4.91 -2.83
N TYR A 22 -1.39 -4.37 -3.60
CA TYR A 22 -1.54 -4.72 -5.01
C TYR A 22 -0.39 -4.19 -5.87
N GLU A 23 0.16 -3.04 -5.51
CA GLU A 23 1.33 -2.49 -6.18
C GLU A 23 2.57 -3.37 -5.95
N LEU A 24 2.74 -3.86 -4.71
CA LEU A 24 3.72 -4.90 -4.37
C LEU A 24 3.45 -6.20 -5.12
N ASP A 25 2.19 -6.64 -5.21
CA ASP A 25 1.79 -7.83 -5.96
C ASP A 25 2.05 -7.73 -7.46
N GLY A 26 2.35 -6.54 -7.98
CA GLY A 26 2.56 -6.31 -9.40
C GLY A 26 1.24 -6.34 -10.18
N ALA A 27 0.13 -6.02 -9.50
CA ALA A 27 -1.15 -5.86 -10.16
C ALA A 27 -1.11 -4.68 -11.15
N SER A 28 -2.08 -4.66 -12.08
CA SER A 28 -2.19 -3.59 -13.07
C SER A 28 -2.31 -2.22 -12.39
N HIS A 29 -1.63 -1.22 -12.96
CA HIS A 29 -1.68 0.18 -12.53
C HIS A 29 -3.13 0.69 -12.41
N HIS A 30 -4.03 0.26 -13.30
CA HIS A 30 -5.44 0.65 -13.26
C HIS A 30 -6.13 0.16 -11.99
N ARG A 31 -5.77 -1.05 -11.50
CA ARG A 31 -6.33 -1.60 -10.27
C ARG A 31 -5.83 -0.82 -9.06
N VAL A 32 -4.53 -0.55 -8.99
CA VAL A 32 -3.93 0.26 -7.91
C VAL A 32 -4.58 1.65 -7.87
N LEU A 33 -4.69 2.32 -9.03
CA LEU A 33 -5.35 3.63 -9.13
C LEU A 33 -6.83 3.60 -8.70
N ALA A 34 -7.56 2.54 -9.03
CA ALA A 34 -8.96 2.40 -8.59
C ALA A 34 -9.06 2.38 -7.05
N TYR A 35 -8.20 1.63 -6.36
CA TYR A 35 -8.19 1.61 -4.89
C TYR A 35 -7.72 2.93 -4.28
N ARG A 36 -6.70 3.59 -4.85
CA ARG A 36 -6.25 4.92 -4.40
C ARG A 36 -7.36 5.98 -4.56
N THR A 37 -8.01 5.99 -5.72
CA THR A 37 -9.11 6.92 -6.01
C THR A 37 -10.30 6.64 -5.11
N GLY A 38 -10.66 5.37 -4.96
CA GLY A 38 -11.71 4.94 -4.04
C GLY A 38 -11.43 5.35 -2.60
N ALA A 39 -10.21 5.16 -2.10
CA ALA A 39 -9.81 5.58 -0.77
C ALA A 39 -9.99 7.09 -0.57
N LYS A 40 -9.57 7.90 -1.56
CA LYS A 40 -9.76 9.35 -1.54
C LYS A 40 -11.24 9.72 -1.50
N THR A 41 -12.06 9.15 -2.39
CA THR A 41 -13.51 9.37 -2.41
C THR A 41 -14.17 8.99 -1.08
N VAL A 42 -13.80 7.84 -0.51
CA VAL A 42 -14.30 7.37 0.78
C VAL A 42 -13.94 8.34 1.89
N ARG A 43 -12.70 8.84 1.92
CA ARG A 43 -12.22 9.80 2.93
C ARG A 43 -12.93 11.15 2.84
N GLU A 44 -13.17 11.62 1.62
CA GLU A 44 -13.83 12.91 1.34
C GLU A 44 -15.36 12.83 1.38
N ALA A 45 -15.93 11.62 1.47
CA ALA A 45 -17.38 11.43 1.46
C ALA A 45 -18.02 12.05 2.73
N PRO A 46 -19.00 12.97 2.56
CA PRO A 46 -19.69 13.59 3.68
C PRO A 46 -20.69 12.66 4.37
N ARG A 47 -21.06 11.56 3.71
CA ARG A 47 -21.96 10.52 4.24
C ARG A 47 -21.18 9.29 4.66
N SER A 48 -21.73 8.54 5.60
CA SER A 48 -21.19 7.23 5.99
C SER A 48 -21.17 6.28 4.79
N ILE A 49 -19.98 5.83 4.42
CA ILE A 49 -19.80 4.84 3.36
C ILE A 49 -20.44 3.52 3.76
N ALA A 50 -20.32 3.13 5.04
CA ALA A 50 -21.00 1.95 5.58
C ALA A 50 -22.53 2.03 5.38
N GLY A 51 -23.12 3.20 5.62
CA GLY A 51 -24.55 3.44 5.37
C GLY A 51 -24.92 3.35 3.89
N LEU A 52 -24.17 4.05 3.03
CA LEU A 52 -24.40 4.03 1.58
C LEU A 52 -24.26 2.63 0.98
N THR A 53 -23.36 1.81 1.49
CA THR A 53 -23.19 0.42 1.05
C THR A 53 -24.41 -0.44 1.40
N ARG A 54 -24.97 -0.30 2.61
CA ARG A 54 -26.22 -1.01 2.98
C ARG A 54 -27.42 -0.59 2.14
N GLU A 55 -27.46 0.68 1.74
CA GLU A 55 -28.47 1.20 0.82
C GLU A 55 -28.26 0.77 -0.64
N GLY A 56 -27.14 0.12 -0.97
CA GLY A 56 -26.77 -0.22 -2.36
C GLY A 56 -26.46 1.01 -3.23
N LYS A 57 -26.09 2.14 -2.61
CA LYS A 57 -25.85 3.44 -3.28
C LYS A 57 -24.39 3.84 -3.32
N VAL A 58 -23.49 3.06 -2.72
CA VAL A 58 -22.06 3.41 -2.65
C VAL A 58 -21.42 3.51 -4.04
N THR A 59 -21.92 2.75 -5.03
CA THR A 59 -21.50 2.81 -6.43
C THR A 59 -21.90 4.09 -7.17
N SER A 60 -22.76 4.92 -6.57
CA SER A 60 -23.05 6.26 -7.09
C SER A 60 -21.91 7.24 -6.83
N LEU A 61 -20.96 6.91 -5.96
CA LEU A 61 -19.81 7.75 -5.67
C LEU A 61 -18.73 7.61 -6.77
N PRO A 62 -18.13 8.72 -7.22
CA PRO A 62 -17.13 8.70 -8.28
C PRO A 62 -15.90 7.89 -7.84
N GLY A 63 -15.47 6.95 -8.68
CA GLY A 63 -14.31 6.10 -8.38
C GLY A 63 -14.61 4.88 -7.50
N ILE A 64 -15.87 4.67 -7.08
CA ILE A 64 -16.29 3.45 -6.39
C ILE A 64 -17.13 2.59 -7.34
N GLY A 65 -16.52 1.53 -7.86
CA GLY A 65 -17.22 0.52 -8.67
C GLY A 65 -17.70 -0.66 -7.83
N LYS A 66 -18.39 -1.60 -8.49
CA LYS A 66 -18.91 -2.84 -7.89
C LYS A 66 -17.84 -3.64 -7.13
N THR A 67 -16.61 -3.69 -7.65
CA THR A 67 -15.50 -4.38 -6.96
C THR A 67 -15.17 -3.76 -5.61
N LEU A 68 -15.21 -2.43 -5.49
CA LEU A 68 -14.93 -1.74 -4.23
C LEU A 68 -16.11 -1.90 -3.28
N GLU A 69 -17.34 -1.79 -3.78
CA GLU A 69 -18.56 -2.09 -3.03
C GLU A 69 -18.49 -3.48 -2.40
N GLU A 70 -18.16 -4.52 -3.17
CA GLU A 70 -18.00 -5.90 -2.66
C GLU A 70 -16.98 -5.98 -1.52
N LYS A 71 -15.88 -5.22 -1.56
CA LYS A 71 -14.89 -5.19 -0.47
C LYS A 71 -15.44 -4.49 0.76
N ILE A 72 -16.18 -3.39 0.59
CA ILE A 72 -16.80 -2.67 1.71
C ILE A 72 -17.87 -3.55 2.34
N THR A 73 -18.72 -4.20 1.55
CA THR A 73 -19.73 -5.14 2.05
C THR A 73 -19.07 -6.26 2.86
N ALA A 74 -18.01 -6.88 2.33
CA ALA A 74 -17.27 -7.90 3.07
C ALA A 74 -16.68 -7.37 4.39
N LEU A 75 -16.16 -6.14 4.41
CA LEU A 75 -15.68 -5.49 5.62
C LEU A 75 -16.80 -5.27 6.64
N LEU A 76 -18.00 -4.87 6.21
CA LEU A 76 -19.16 -4.66 7.08
C LEU A 76 -19.72 -5.97 7.64
N GLU A 77 -19.69 -7.04 6.84
CA GLU A 77 -20.24 -8.34 7.22
C GLU A 77 -19.26 -9.17 8.06
N THR A 78 -17.98 -9.16 7.71
CA THR A 78 -16.97 -10.05 8.29
C THR A 78 -15.97 -9.35 9.20
N GLY A 79 -15.97 -8.01 9.22
CA GLY A 79 -15.01 -7.19 9.97
C GLY A 79 -13.65 -7.02 9.29
N SER A 80 -13.39 -7.73 8.19
CA SER A 80 -12.13 -7.68 7.44
C SER A 80 -12.35 -7.78 5.93
N ILE A 81 -11.34 -7.40 5.15
CA ILE A 81 -11.36 -7.60 3.70
C ILE A 81 -10.52 -8.84 3.36
N PRO A 82 -11.10 -9.92 2.81
CA PRO A 82 -10.36 -11.15 2.52
C PRO A 82 -9.14 -10.96 1.61
N ALA A 83 -9.17 -9.95 0.73
CA ALA A 83 -8.04 -9.61 -0.12
C ALA A 83 -6.88 -8.98 0.67
N VAL A 84 -7.16 -8.16 1.69
CA VAL A 84 -6.15 -7.59 2.59
C VAL A 84 -5.44 -8.72 3.32
N GLU A 85 -6.20 -9.62 3.95
CA GLU A 85 -5.65 -10.72 4.73
C GLU A 85 -4.74 -11.64 3.89
N LYS A 86 -5.18 -12.00 2.68
CA LYS A 86 -4.37 -12.81 1.76
C LYS A 86 -3.08 -12.11 1.33
N LEU A 87 -3.15 -10.80 1.07
CA LEU A 87 -1.99 -10.04 0.64
C LEU A 87 -1.04 -9.74 1.80
N ARG A 88 -1.54 -9.47 3.01
CA ARG A 88 -0.75 -9.35 4.25
C ARG A 88 0.00 -10.63 4.58
N ALA A 89 -0.64 -11.78 4.40
CA ALA A 89 0.02 -13.08 4.59
C ALA A 89 1.17 -13.31 3.60
N ARG A 90 1.12 -12.68 2.42
CA ARG A 90 2.13 -12.79 1.38
C ARG A 90 3.22 -11.72 1.48
N PHE A 91 2.87 -10.51 1.92
CA PHE A 91 3.75 -9.36 1.99
C PHE A 91 3.76 -8.84 3.43
N PRO A 92 4.83 -9.11 4.20
CA PRO A 92 4.93 -8.67 5.58
C PRO A 92 4.92 -7.13 5.66
N THR A 93 4.44 -6.59 6.79
CA THR A 93 4.32 -5.14 7.00
C THR A 93 5.61 -4.39 6.72
N GLY A 94 6.76 -4.96 7.07
CA GLY A 94 8.05 -4.33 6.81
C GLY A 94 8.37 -4.16 5.32
N LEU A 95 7.87 -5.03 4.44
CA LEU A 95 7.97 -4.83 3.00
C LEU A 95 7.12 -3.64 2.52
N VAL A 96 5.94 -3.45 3.13
CA VAL A 96 5.08 -2.27 2.87
C VAL A 96 5.76 -1.00 3.36
N GLU A 97 6.41 -1.03 4.53
CA GLU A 97 7.17 0.12 5.03
C GLU A 97 8.37 0.47 4.13
N MET A 98 9.03 -0.55 3.57
CA MET A 98 10.08 -0.35 2.59
C MET A 98 9.58 0.40 1.35
N THR A 99 8.35 0.14 0.88
CA THR A 99 7.81 0.86 -0.30
C THR A 99 7.59 2.35 -0.04
N ARG A 100 7.43 2.73 1.23
CA ARG A 100 7.21 4.11 1.67
C ARG A 100 8.51 4.89 1.79
N LEU A 101 9.67 4.21 1.78
CA LEU A 101 10.95 4.89 1.81
C LEU A 101 11.21 5.62 0.48
N PRO A 102 11.62 6.91 0.52
CA PRO A 102 11.90 7.67 -0.68
C PRO A 102 12.98 7.00 -1.52
N GLY A 103 12.68 6.77 -2.80
CA GLY A 103 13.59 6.10 -3.73
C GLY A 103 13.51 4.57 -3.71
N LEU A 104 12.77 3.98 -2.77
CA LEU A 104 12.51 2.55 -2.64
C LEU A 104 11.06 2.23 -2.99
N GLY A 105 10.70 2.37 -4.28
CA GLY A 105 9.35 2.01 -4.73
C GLY A 105 9.06 0.50 -4.66
N PRO A 106 7.79 0.10 -4.85
CA PRO A 106 7.32 -1.29 -4.68
C PRO A 106 8.07 -2.31 -5.54
N LYS A 107 8.44 -1.95 -6.78
CA LYS A 107 9.26 -2.82 -7.63
C LYS A 107 10.62 -3.13 -7.03
N LYS A 108 11.26 -2.15 -6.40
CA LYS A 108 12.58 -2.30 -5.79
C LYS A 108 12.47 -3.06 -4.48
N ALA A 109 11.52 -2.70 -3.63
CA ALA A 109 11.24 -3.41 -2.38
C ALA A 109 10.96 -4.89 -2.64
N ARG A 110 10.10 -5.21 -3.61
CA ARG A 110 9.83 -6.58 -4.01
C ARG A 110 11.07 -7.31 -4.52
N LYS A 111 11.89 -6.65 -5.33
CA LYS A 111 13.14 -7.27 -5.79
C LYS A 111 14.10 -7.58 -4.64
N LEU A 112 14.19 -6.71 -3.64
CA LEU A 112 14.98 -6.95 -2.44
C LEU A 112 14.40 -8.09 -1.59
N PHE A 113 13.08 -8.21 -1.52
CA PHE A 113 12.43 -9.35 -0.88
C PHE A 113 12.70 -10.66 -1.63
N ASP A 114 12.53 -10.67 -2.96
CA ASP A 114 12.70 -11.86 -3.79
C ASP A 114 14.18 -12.33 -3.84
N GLU A 115 15.16 -11.41 -3.86
CA GLU A 115 16.59 -11.72 -4.02
C GLU A 115 17.33 -11.88 -2.68
N LEU A 116 16.95 -11.13 -1.65
CA LEU A 116 17.67 -11.08 -0.37
C LEU A 116 16.80 -11.50 0.83
N GLY A 117 15.50 -11.75 0.64
CA GLY A 117 14.59 -12.12 1.71
C GLY A 117 14.30 -11.00 2.71
N LEU A 118 14.47 -9.72 2.31
CA LEU A 118 14.30 -8.59 3.22
C LEU A 118 12.82 -8.31 3.47
N ASP A 119 12.37 -8.57 4.69
CA ASP A 119 10.98 -8.46 5.12
C ASP A 119 10.71 -7.30 6.10
N SER A 120 11.76 -6.57 6.49
CA SER A 120 11.72 -5.56 7.55
C SER A 120 12.71 -4.43 7.32
N LEU A 121 12.42 -3.26 7.89
CA LEU A 121 13.33 -2.10 7.86
C LEU A 121 14.67 -2.38 8.54
N GLY A 122 14.67 -3.21 9.59
CA GLY A 122 15.88 -3.67 10.26
C GLY A 122 16.76 -4.51 9.35
N ALA A 123 16.18 -5.55 8.73
CA ALA A 123 16.89 -6.38 7.75
C ALA A 123 17.40 -5.55 6.56
N LEU A 124 16.63 -4.56 6.12
CA LEU A 124 17.05 -3.61 5.08
C LEU A 124 18.27 -2.78 5.50
N ARG A 125 18.28 -2.25 6.73
CA ARG A 125 19.41 -1.50 7.28
C ARG A 125 20.66 -2.37 7.33
N GLU A 126 20.56 -3.58 7.90
CA GLU A 126 21.70 -4.49 7.98
C GLU A 126 22.21 -4.88 6.59
N ALA A 127 21.32 -5.15 5.63
CA ALA A 127 21.72 -5.45 4.27
C ALA A 127 22.42 -4.27 3.58
N ALA A 128 22.01 -3.04 3.90
CA ALA A 128 22.66 -1.84 3.38
C ALA A 128 24.03 -1.60 4.03
N GLU A 129 24.17 -1.77 5.34
CA GLU A 129 25.42 -1.61 6.09
C GLU A 129 26.46 -2.67 5.70
N ASN A 130 26.02 -3.90 5.41
CA ASN A 130 26.87 -5.01 4.98
C ASN A 130 27.12 -5.03 3.46
N GLU A 131 26.82 -3.96 2.74
CA GLU A 131 27.06 -3.84 1.30
C GLU A 131 26.38 -4.95 0.45
N ARG A 132 25.27 -5.51 0.94
CA ARG A 132 24.52 -6.59 0.27
C ARG A 132 23.60 -6.05 -0.82
N LEU A 133 23.11 -4.81 -0.67
CA LEU A 133 22.16 -4.21 -1.62
C LEU A 133 22.80 -3.97 -2.99
N ARG A 134 24.06 -3.51 -3.04
CA ARG A 134 24.82 -3.32 -4.29
C ARG A 134 25.11 -4.62 -5.07
N GLY A 135 24.97 -5.79 -4.44
CA GLY A 135 25.13 -7.09 -5.09
C GLY A 135 23.93 -7.48 -5.97
N VAL A 136 22.77 -6.85 -5.76
CA VAL A 136 21.56 -7.16 -6.50
C VAL A 136 21.53 -6.38 -7.81
N LYS A 137 21.28 -7.07 -8.93
CA LYS A 137 21.30 -6.49 -10.28
C LYS A 137 20.40 -5.25 -10.38
N GLY A 138 20.98 -4.10 -10.75
CA GLY A 138 20.24 -2.83 -10.88
C GLY A 138 20.23 -1.97 -9.61
N PHE A 139 20.88 -2.42 -8.55
CA PHE A 139 21.22 -1.63 -7.38
C PHE A 139 22.74 -1.44 -7.33
N GLY A 140 23.17 -0.28 -6.86
CA GLY A 140 24.59 0.06 -6.77
C GLY A 140 24.89 0.84 -5.49
N PRO A 141 26.15 1.23 -5.25
CA PRO A 141 26.56 1.89 -4.01
C PRO A 141 25.80 3.19 -3.74
N LYS A 142 25.42 3.93 -4.80
CA LYS A 142 24.57 5.13 -4.69
C LYS A 142 23.17 4.82 -4.16
N PHE A 143 22.61 3.68 -4.54
CA PHE A 143 21.29 3.27 -4.08
C PHE A 143 21.33 2.87 -2.60
N GLU A 144 22.34 2.11 -2.20
CA GLU A 144 22.55 1.72 -0.81
C GLU A 144 22.70 2.92 0.13
N ALA A 145 23.53 3.89 -0.25
CA ALA A 145 23.66 5.16 0.48
C ALA A 145 22.34 5.93 0.54
N SER A 146 21.54 5.91 -0.52
CA SER A 146 20.21 6.53 -0.54
C SER A 146 19.24 5.81 0.39
N VAL A 147 19.31 4.48 0.49
CA VAL A 147 18.46 3.68 1.38
C VAL A 147 18.81 3.95 2.84
N LEU A 148 20.10 3.96 3.20
CA LEU A 148 20.54 4.32 4.56
C LEU A 148 20.07 5.72 4.93
N LYS A 149 20.26 6.69 4.03
CA LYS A 149 19.77 8.06 4.24
C LYS A 149 18.25 8.13 4.40
N ALA A 150 17.50 7.33 3.65
CA ALA A 150 16.04 7.26 3.79
C ALA A 150 15.62 6.65 5.12
N LEU A 151 16.31 5.59 5.58
CA LEU A 151 16.08 4.96 6.87
C LEU A 151 16.40 5.91 8.04
N ASP A 152 17.44 6.72 7.92
CA ASP A 152 17.82 7.72 8.92
C ASP A 152 16.87 8.93 8.94
N ALA A 153 16.33 9.32 7.78
CA ALA A 153 15.32 10.37 7.68
C ALA A 153 13.94 9.94 8.21
N GLY A 154 13.72 8.65 8.42
CA GLY A 154 12.45 8.06 8.83
C GLY A 154 11.45 7.90 7.67
N LEU A 155 10.28 7.33 7.99
CA LEU A 155 9.16 7.19 7.05
C LEU A 155 8.60 8.58 6.70
N GLY A 156 9.28 9.26 5.78
CA GLY A 156 8.91 10.59 5.32
C GLY A 156 7.80 10.52 4.29
N ASP A 157 6.67 11.17 4.59
CA ASP A 157 5.74 11.69 3.59
C ASP A 157 6.53 12.65 2.69
N ALA A 158 7.07 12.15 1.58
CA ALA A 158 7.85 12.93 0.63
C ALA A 158 7.34 12.69 -0.80
N PRO A 159 7.17 13.76 -1.59
CA PRO A 159 6.27 13.80 -2.73
C PRO A 159 6.77 12.94 -3.88
N ALA A 160 5.81 12.35 -4.60
CA ALA A 160 6.00 11.70 -5.88
C ALA A 160 6.93 12.52 -6.79
N VAL A 161 8.18 12.07 -6.93
CA VAL A 161 9.11 12.63 -7.90
C VAL A 161 8.55 12.31 -9.28
N ARG A 162 8.06 13.38 -9.94
CA ARG A 162 7.60 13.38 -11.33
C ARG A 162 8.65 12.72 -12.21
N ILE A 163 8.27 11.63 -12.86
CA ILE A 163 8.99 11.11 -14.01
C ILE A 163 8.74 12.11 -15.14
N VAL A 164 9.75 12.92 -15.46
CA VAL A 164 9.82 13.61 -16.74
C VAL A 164 10.37 12.60 -17.73
N MET A 165 9.50 12.15 -18.63
CA MET A 165 9.87 11.32 -19.78
C MET A 165 10.54 12.24 -20.81
N HIS A 166 11.70 11.85 -21.34
CA HIS A 166 12.37 12.58 -22.42
C HIS A 166 12.23 11.83 -23.74
#